data_AF-A0A965V825-F1
#
_entry.id   AF-A0A965V825-F1
#
_cell.length_a   1.000
_cell.length_b   1.000
_cell.length_c   1.000
_cell.angle_alpha   90.00
_cell.angle_beta   90.00
_cell.angle_gamma   90.00
#
_symmetry.space_group_name_H-M   'P 1'
#
loop_
_entity.id
_entity.type
_entity.pdbx_description
1 polymer ?
#
loop_
_entity_poly.entity_id
_entity_poly.type
_entity_poly.pdbx_seq_one_letter_code
_entity_poly.pdbx_strand_id
1 'polypeptide(L)'
;MKRSTIEFNFRYTKLIIVGFLFFLSTSILAQNEVNLPFPIINPLNPFQNSQQSFDLGNPTSLNQSIVYDLETGMYIYSETLGNGLFFRNPSMMTLEEYLKYEERKLMTQDWQEIIEEQTTENRAFELP
;
A
#
# COMPACT_ATOMS: atom_id res chain seq x y z
N MET A 1 40.35 -9.55 46.05
CA MET A 1 39.37 -9.74 44.95
C MET A 1 38.99 -11.21 44.91
N LYS A 2 37.89 -11.61 45.54
CA LYS A 2 37.50 -13.02 45.71
C LYS A 2 36.72 -13.44 44.44
N ARG A 3 37.33 -14.26 43.58
CA ARG A 3 36.63 -14.85 42.43
C ARG A 3 35.77 -16.00 42.94
N SER A 4 34.45 -15.79 42.91
CA SER A 4 33.47 -16.84 43.16
C SER A 4 33.45 -17.78 41.95
N THR A 5 33.77 -19.05 42.16
CA THR A 5 33.67 -20.09 41.13
C THR A 5 32.28 -20.70 41.18
N ILE A 6 31.53 -20.55 40.09
CA ILE A 6 30.18 -21.11 39.93
C ILE A 6 30.36 -22.57 39.51
N GLU A 7 30.00 -23.51 40.39
CA GLU A 7 30.00 -24.95 40.08
C GLU A 7 28.74 -25.32 39.30
N PHE A 8 28.91 -25.70 38.03
CA PHE A 8 27.80 -25.97 37.13
C PHE A 8 27.37 -27.43 37.19
N ASN A 9 26.18 -27.69 37.71
CA ASN A 9 25.73 -29.04 38.01
C ASN A 9 24.94 -29.60 36.82
N PHE A 10 25.60 -30.41 35.99
CA PHE A 10 25.16 -30.83 34.64
C PHE A 10 23.76 -31.45 34.58
N ARG A 11 23.30 -32.12 35.65
CA ARG A 11 21.94 -32.68 35.73
C ARG A 11 20.87 -31.59 35.76
N TYR A 12 21.11 -30.52 36.53
CA TYR A 12 20.19 -29.39 36.66
C TYR A 12 20.26 -28.47 35.44
N THR A 13 21.46 -28.27 34.87
CA THR A 13 21.63 -27.57 33.59
C THR A 13 20.79 -28.18 32.48
N LYS A 14 20.80 -29.51 32.34
CA LYS A 14 19.98 -30.21 31.33
C LYS A 14 18.49 -30.00 31.54
N LEU A 15 18.02 -30.06 32.79
CA LEU A 15 16.62 -29.83 33.13
C LEU A 15 16.19 -28.39 32.82
N ILE A 16 17.06 -27.41 33.08
CA ILE A 16 16.81 -26.00 32.75
C ILE A 16 16.74 -25.80 31.23
N ILE A 17 17.65 -26.42 30.46
CA ILE A 17 17.65 -26.35 28.99
C ILE A 17 16.39 -27.00 28.40
N VAL A 18 15.96 -28.15 28.92
CA VAL A 18 14.73 -28.83 28.47
C VAL A 18 13.49 -28.00 28.80
N GLY A 19 13.41 -27.42 30.00
CA GLY A 19 12.32 -26.52 30.36
C GLY A 19 12.29 -25.24 29.52
N PHE A 20 13.45 -24.67 29.20
CA PHE A 20 13.58 -23.52 28.32
C PHE A 20 13.16 -23.84 26.87
N LEU A 21 13.55 -25.00 26.34
CA LEU A 21 13.10 -25.50 25.05
C LEU A 21 11.58 -25.72 25.00
N PHE A 22 10.99 -26.23 26.08
CA PHE A 22 9.54 -26.40 26.20
C PHE A 22 8.82 -25.04 26.23
N PHE A 23 9.37 -24.05 26.94
CA PHE A 23 8.84 -22.69 27.00
C PHE A 23 8.90 -21.99 25.63
N LEU A 24 10.02 -22.14 24.89
CA LEU A 24 10.18 -21.66 23.51
C LEU A 24 9.17 -22.28 22.54
N SER A 25 8.73 -23.52 22.75
CA SER A 25 7.81 -24.22 21.85
C SER A 25 6.36 -23.71 21.91
N THR A 26 5.97 -23.06 23.01
CA THR A 26 4.57 -22.63 23.24
C THR A 26 4.18 -21.32 22.53
N SER A 27 5.10 -20.65 21.83
CA SER A 27 4.85 -19.32 21.24
C SER A 27 4.26 -19.33 19.82
N ILE A 28 3.89 -20.48 19.24
CA ILE A 28 3.61 -20.57 17.79
C ILE A 28 2.11 -20.43 17.43
N LEU A 29 1.18 -20.45 18.38
CA LEU A 29 -0.26 -20.53 18.06
C LEU A 29 -1.06 -19.34 18.58
N ALA A 30 -0.95 -18.19 17.91
CA ALA A 30 -1.87 -17.08 18.13
C ALA A 30 -2.03 -16.19 16.88
N GLN A 31 -2.47 -16.78 15.76
CA GLN A 31 -3.06 -16.02 14.66
C GLN A 31 -4.32 -16.75 14.21
N ASN A 32 -5.45 -16.39 14.80
CA ASN A 32 -6.74 -16.79 14.26
C ASN A 32 -7.05 -15.83 13.11
N GLU A 33 -6.91 -16.28 11.86
CA GLU A 33 -7.28 -15.45 10.70
C GLU A 33 -8.73 -15.01 10.84
N VAL A 34 -8.94 -13.69 10.89
CA VAL A 34 -10.28 -13.11 10.98
C VAL A 34 -10.90 -13.19 9.60
N ASN A 35 -11.84 -14.12 9.40
CA ASN A 35 -12.58 -14.21 8.15
C ASN A 35 -13.64 -13.09 8.08
N LEU A 36 -13.33 -12.05 7.30
CA LEU A 36 -14.24 -10.92 7.08
C LEU A 36 -15.35 -11.32 6.09
N PRO A 37 -16.64 -11.02 6.37
CA PRO A 37 -17.73 -11.30 5.42
C PRO A 37 -17.58 -10.56 4.07
N PHE A 38 -16.98 -9.37 4.09
CA PHE A 38 -16.69 -8.55 2.91
C PHE A 38 -15.23 -8.05 2.97
N PRO A 39 -14.25 -8.86 2.54
CA PRO A 39 -12.85 -8.45 2.55
C PRO A 39 -12.59 -7.46 1.41
N ILE A 40 -11.99 -6.31 1.75
CA ILE A 40 -11.42 -5.38 0.76
C ILE A 40 -9.98 -5.83 0.53
N ILE A 41 -9.61 -6.04 -0.74
CA ILE A 41 -8.30 -6.60 -1.10
C ILE A 41 -7.54 -5.50 -1.81
N ASN A 42 -6.40 -5.10 -1.25
CA ASN A 42 -5.52 -4.14 -1.87
C ASN A 42 -4.59 -4.87 -2.85
N PRO A 43 -4.76 -4.74 -4.19
CA PRO A 43 -3.87 -5.39 -5.14
C PRO A 43 -2.47 -4.79 -5.07
N LEU A 44 -1.45 -5.63 -5.30
CA LEU A 44 -0.06 -5.19 -5.34
C LEU A 44 0.19 -4.16 -6.45
N ASN A 45 -0.46 -4.34 -7.59
CA ASN A 45 -0.42 -3.38 -8.68
C ASN A 45 -1.66 -2.48 -8.61
N PRO A 46 -1.51 -1.16 -8.38
CA PRO A 46 -2.64 -0.24 -8.28
C PRO A 46 -3.43 -0.10 -9.58
N PHE A 47 -2.89 -0.56 -10.73
CA PHE A 47 -3.60 -0.58 -12.01
C PHE A 47 -4.51 -1.78 -12.21
N GLN A 48 -4.33 -2.82 -11.42
CA GLN A 48 -5.02 -4.09 -11.56
C GLN A 48 -6.05 -4.22 -10.43
N ASN A 49 -6.97 -3.27 -10.36
CA ASN A 49 -8.13 -3.40 -9.49
C ASN A 49 -9.14 -4.36 -10.13
N SER A 50 -9.28 -5.55 -9.56
CA SER A 50 -10.39 -6.45 -9.85
C SER A 50 -11.66 -5.92 -9.21
N GLN A 51 -12.81 -6.06 -9.88
CA GLN A 51 -14.09 -5.70 -9.29
C GLN A 51 -14.32 -6.46 -7.98
N GLN A 52 -14.57 -5.73 -6.90
CA GLN A 52 -14.89 -6.27 -5.59
C GLN A 52 -16.36 -5.99 -5.25
N SER A 53 -16.96 -6.83 -4.41
CA SER A 53 -18.37 -6.65 -4.00
C SER A 53 -18.59 -5.41 -3.14
N PHE A 54 -17.55 -4.92 -2.47
CA PHE A 54 -17.58 -3.75 -1.62
C PHE A 54 -16.23 -3.02 -1.68
N ASP A 55 -16.24 -1.73 -1.97
CA ASP A 55 -15.07 -0.85 -2.01
C ASP A 55 -15.46 0.51 -1.42
N LEU A 56 -14.58 1.08 -0.60
CA LEU A 56 -14.74 2.42 -0.01
C LEU A 56 -14.22 3.53 -0.93
N GLY A 57 -13.58 3.14 -2.03
CA GLY A 57 -12.94 4.05 -2.97
C GLY A 57 -11.64 4.65 -2.42
N ASN A 58 -11.06 5.55 -3.21
CA ASN A 58 -9.85 6.27 -2.86
C ASN A 58 -10.17 7.52 -2.03
N PRO A 59 -9.31 7.92 -1.08
CA PRO A 59 -9.51 9.15 -0.30
C PRO A 59 -9.44 10.39 -1.19
N THR A 60 -10.26 11.41 -0.89
CA THR A 60 -10.36 12.65 -1.70
C THR A 60 -9.05 13.45 -1.76
N SER A 61 -8.18 13.33 -0.75
CA SER A 61 -6.87 14.01 -0.70
C SER A 61 -5.75 13.23 -1.40
N LEU A 62 -6.08 12.20 -2.18
CA LEU A 62 -5.12 11.44 -2.96
C LEU A 62 -4.67 12.24 -4.18
N ASN A 63 -3.36 12.38 -4.35
CA ASN A 63 -2.76 12.98 -5.53
C ASN A 63 -2.06 11.90 -6.36
N GLN A 64 -2.52 11.70 -7.59
CA GLN A 64 -2.05 10.69 -8.53
C GLN A 64 -1.15 11.36 -9.58
N SER A 65 0.08 10.86 -9.75
CA SER A 65 1.05 11.41 -10.70
C SER A 65 1.66 10.31 -11.56
N ILE A 66 1.78 10.58 -12.86
CA ILE A 66 2.38 9.71 -13.86
C ILE A 66 3.57 10.45 -14.47
N VAL A 67 4.76 9.83 -14.42
CA VAL A 67 6.00 10.40 -14.94
C VAL A 67 6.63 9.42 -15.93
N TYR A 68 7.00 9.89 -17.11
CA TYR A 68 7.71 9.08 -18.10
C TYR A 68 9.20 8.97 -17.77
N ASP A 69 9.73 7.74 -17.79
CA ASP A 69 11.14 7.45 -17.60
C ASP A 69 11.82 7.15 -18.95
N LEU A 70 12.87 7.91 -19.26
CA LEU A 70 13.65 7.80 -20.50
C LEU A 70 14.57 6.57 -20.52
N GLU A 71 15.00 6.06 -19.37
CA GLU A 71 15.92 4.92 -19.28
C GLU A 71 15.19 3.61 -19.56
N THR A 72 14.03 3.44 -18.94
CA THR A 72 13.21 2.24 -19.08
C THR A 72 12.20 2.33 -20.22
N GLY A 73 11.87 3.54 -20.69
CA GLY A 73 10.82 3.78 -21.67
C GLY A 73 9.40 3.53 -21.12
N MET A 74 9.27 3.50 -19.80
CA MET A 74 8.05 3.15 -19.08
C MET A 74 7.48 4.35 -18.34
N TYR A 75 6.22 4.26 -17.94
CA TYR A 75 5.55 5.28 -17.14
C TYR A 75 5.53 4.85 -15.68
N ILE A 76 6.05 5.70 -14.79
CA ILE A 76 6.04 5.51 -13.35
C ILE A 76 4.81 6.20 -12.77
N TYR A 77 4.00 5.42 -12.06
CA TYR A 77 2.82 5.89 -11.37
C TYR A 77 3.04 5.95 -9.88
N SER A 78 2.61 7.04 -9.28
CA SER A 78 2.74 7.30 -7.86
C SER A 78 1.47 7.92 -7.32
N GLU A 79 1.11 7.51 -6.10
CA GLU A 79 -0.03 8.04 -5.36
C GLU A 79 0.49 8.61 -4.06
N THR A 80 0.19 9.88 -3.78
CA THR A 80 0.65 10.59 -2.59
C THR A 80 -0.52 11.16 -1.80
N LEU A 81 -0.37 11.23 -0.48
CA LEU A 81 -1.31 11.81 0.46
C LEU A 81 -0.70 13.04 1.13
N GLY A 82 -1.47 14.13 1.18
CA GLY A 82 -1.09 15.36 1.88
C GLY A 82 0.29 15.86 1.46
N ASN A 83 1.25 15.87 2.40
CA ASN A 83 2.57 16.48 2.22
C ASN A 83 3.59 15.57 1.49
N GLY A 84 3.12 14.71 0.59
CA GLY A 84 3.99 13.84 -0.22
C GLY A 84 4.27 12.46 0.38
N LEU A 85 3.43 11.97 1.30
CA LEU A 85 3.53 10.59 1.78
C LEU A 85 3.00 9.65 0.70
N PHE A 86 3.81 8.70 0.25
CA PHE A 86 3.36 7.68 -0.71
C PHE A 86 2.25 6.83 -0.09
N PHE A 87 1.06 6.83 -0.70
CA PHE A 87 -0.07 5.99 -0.32
C PHE A 87 0.21 4.52 -0.62
N ARG A 88 0.84 4.27 -1.78
CA ARG A 88 1.29 2.96 -2.25
C ARG A 88 2.66 3.10 -2.88
N ASN A 89 3.36 1.98 -2.99
CA ASN A 89 4.62 1.93 -3.72
C ASN A 89 4.38 2.27 -5.19
N PRO A 90 5.27 3.06 -5.82
CA PRO A 90 5.12 3.41 -7.22
C PRO A 90 5.21 2.16 -8.10
N SER A 91 4.39 2.13 -9.14
CA SER A 91 4.36 1.03 -10.11
C SER A 91 4.73 1.53 -11.51
N MET A 92 5.32 0.66 -12.31
CA MET A 92 5.61 0.97 -13.71
C MET A 92 4.49 0.41 -14.60
N MET A 93 4.16 1.15 -15.65
CA MET A 93 3.22 0.72 -16.69
C MET A 93 3.77 1.01 -18.08
N THR A 94 3.34 0.19 -19.03
CA THR A 94 3.62 0.39 -20.45
C THR A 94 2.84 1.55 -21.03
N LEU A 95 3.22 2.01 -22.23
CA LEU A 95 2.45 3.01 -22.97
C LEU A 95 0.99 2.59 -23.20
N GLU A 96 0.76 1.33 -23.54
CA GLU A 96 -0.59 0.81 -23.79
C GLU A 96 -1.45 0.87 -22.52
N GLU A 97 -0.88 0.48 -21.38
CA GLU A 97 -1.57 0.56 -20.09
C GLU A 97 -1.88 2.00 -19.68
N TYR A 98 -0.95 2.93 -19.94
CA TYR A 98 -1.16 4.37 -19.73
C TYR A 98 -2.33 4.91 -20.55
N LEU A 99 -2.36 4.63 -21.86
CA LEU A 99 -3.45 5.07 -22.73
C LEU A 99 -4.80 4.52 -22.27
N LYS A 100 -4.84 3.24 -21.90
CA LYS A 100 -6.05 2.60 -21.39
C LYS A 100 -6.48 3.16 -20.03
N TYR A 101 -5.55 3.61 -19.20
CA TYR A 101 -5.85 4.27 -17.93
C TYR A 101 -6.50 5.63 -18.17
N GLU A 102 -5.93 6.46 -19.04
CA GLU A 102 -6.49 7.77 -19.41
C GLU A 102 -7.90 7.63 -20.01
N GLU A 103 -8.12 6.66 -20.89
CA GLU A 103 -9.45 6.37 -21.43
C GLU A 103 -10.47 6.09 -20.32
N ARG A 104 -10.15 5.21 -19.37
CA ARG A 104 -11.05 4.88 -18.25
C ARG A 104 -11.31 6.10 -17.36
N LYS A 105 -10.30 6.93 -17.13
CA LYS A 105 -10.42 8.16 -16.35
C LYS A 105 -11.41 9.12 -17.00
N LEU A 106 -11.27 9.36 -18.30
CA LEU A 106 -12.18 10.22 -19.07
C LEU A 106 -13.61 9.68 -19.11
N MET A 107 -13.79 8.36 -19.11
CA MET A 107 -15.13 7.74 -19.06
C MET A 107 -15.80 7.86 -17.68
N THR A 108 -15.01 7.99 -16.62
CA THR A 108 -15.50 8.04 -15.23
C THR A 108 -15.77 9.47 -14.77
N GLN A 109 -15.01 10.44 -15.28
CA GLN A 109 -15.25 11.85 -15.03
C GLN A 109 -16.55 12.29 -15.72
N ASP A 110 -17.43 12.98 -14.99
CA ASP A 110 -18.64 13.53 -15.58
C ASP A 110 -18.24 14.67 -16.54
N TRP A 111 -18.57 14.52 -17.82
CA TRP A 111 -18.27 15.54 -18.82
C TRP A 111 -18.85 16.91 -18.44
N GLN A 112 -19.94 16.95 -17.65
CA GLN A 112 -20.49 18.20 -17.12
C GLN A 112 -19.53 18.89 -16.14
N GLU A 113 -18.89 18.13 -15.24
CA GLU A 113 -17.91 18.65 -14.28
C GLU A 113 -16.69 19.24 -15.00
N ILE A 114 -16.20 18.56 -16.06
CA ILE A 114 -15.10 19.05 -16.90
C ILE A 114 -15.45 20.39 -17.54
N ILE A 115 -16.66 20.53 -18.10
CA ILE A 115 -17.14 21.77 -18.72
C ILE A 115 -17.28 22.87 -17.66
N GLU A 116 -17.84 22.57 -16.50
CA GLU A 116 -18.02 23.54 -15.42
C GLU A 116 -16.67 24.05 -14.90
N GLU A 117 -15.68 23.18 -14.72
CA GLU A 117 -14.32 23.55 -14.30
C GLU A 117 -13.66 24.45 -15.36
N GLN A 118 -13.64 24.03 -16.63
CA GLN A 118 -13.07 24.83 -17.72
C GLN A 118 -13.78 26.18 -17.91
N THR A 119 -15.11 26.23 -17.80
CA THR A 119 -15.84 27.50 -17.90
C THR A 119 -15.61 28.41 -16.69
N THR A 120 -15.32 27.84 -15.52
CA THR A 120 -15.02 28.61 -14.30
C THR A 120 -13.60 29.17 -14.35
N GLU A 121 -12.61 28.37 -14.76
CA GLU A 121 -11.24 28.83 -14.96
C GLU A 121 -11.14 29.89 -16.06
N ASN A 122 -11.80 29.68 -17.20
CA ASN A 122 -11.83 30.68 -18.28
C ASN A 122 -12.54 31.98 -17.84
N ARG A 123 -13.65 31.89 -17.07
CA ARG A 123 -14.29 33.08 -16.47
C ARG A 123 -13.40 33.77 -15.45
N ALA A 124 -12.56 33.04 -14.71
CA ALA A 124 -11.63 33.62 -13.76
C ALA A 124 -10.43 34.31 -14.44
N PHE A 125 -10.08 33.87 -15.66
CA PHE A 125 -9.03 34.47 -16.49
C PHE A 125 -9.49 35.72 -17.24
N GLU A 126 -10.80 35.87 -17.48
CA GLU A 126 -11.41 37.11 -17.94
C GLU A 126 -11.55 38.12 -16.78
N LEU A 127 -10.48 38.84 -16.44
CA LEU A 127 -10.59 40.09 -15.68
C LEU A 127 -9.60 41.16 -16.19
N PRO A 128 -9.99 42.45 -16.24
CA PRO A 128 -11.29 43.08 -15.96
C PRO A 128 -12.14 43.44 -17.20
#